data_AF-K2E808-F1
#
_entry.id   AF-K2E808-F1
#
_cell.length_a   1.000
_cell.length_b   1.000
_cell.length_c   1.000
_cell.angle_alpha   90.00
_cell.angle_beta   90.00
_cell.angle_gamma   90.00
#
_symmetry.space_group_name_H-M   'P 1'
#
loop_
_entity.id
_entity.type
_entity.pdbx_description
1 polymer ?
#
loop_
_entity_poly.entity_id
_entity_poly.type
_entity_poly.pdbx_seq_one_letter_code
_entity_poly.pdbx_strand_id
1 'polypeptide(L)'
;MILSNTVKNFTLQNERGNYMVHILFVLVAYVGVTYWLNTIRTSASLWFVWVLIIIQLSLYCSIFITSYFRFKDFKFKRSWFLVFYVCFILGRIENWELFIIPIFVSCMLLLSAKNKNISDRMQKVYDQS
;
A
#
# COMPACT_ATOMS: atom_id res chain seq x y z
N MET A 1 8.70 -30.00 14.15
CA MET A 1 8.53 -29.68 12.71
C MET A 1 7.13 -29.18 12.38
N ILE A 2 6.05 -29.85 12.82
CA ILE A 2 4.66 -29.39 12.55
C ILE A 2 4.35 -28.06 13.27
N LEU A 3 4.73 -27.91 14.53
CA LEU A 3 4.43 -26.71 15.33
C LEU A 3 5.11 -25.43 14.80
N SER A 4 6.36 -25.54 14.34
CA SER A 4 7.10 -24.41 13.73
C SER A 4 6.47 -23.94 12.43
N ASN A 5 5.93 -24.87 11.62
CA ASN A 5 5.26 -24.54 10.37
C ASN A 5 3.89 -23.89 10.61
N THR A 6 3.16 -24.35 11.62
CA THR A 6 1.87 -23.75 12.01
C THR A 6 2.03 -22.34 12.54
N VAL A 7 3.00 -22.11 13.43
CA VAL A 7 3.28 -20.76 13.98
C VAL A 7 3.73 -19.82 12.86
N LYS A 8 4.62 -20.26 11.97
CA LYS A 8 5.11 -19.46 10.84
C LYS A 8 4.00 -19.08 9.85
N ASN A 9 3.09 -20.01 9.55
CA ASN A 9 1.94 -19.74 8.68
C ASN A 9 0.95 -18.76 9.32
N PHE A 10 0.76 -18.83 10.64
CA PHE A 10 -0.03 -17.87 11.38
C PHE A 10 0.59 -16.46 11.35
N THR A 11 1.91 -16.35 11.57
CA THR A 11 2.61 -15.06 11.50
C THR A 11 2.51 -14.44 10.12
N LEU A 12 2.71 -15.21 9.04
CA LEU A 12 2.61 -14.74 7.65
C LEU A 12 1.19 -14.34 7.25
N GLN A 13 0.16 -15.05 7.72
CA GLN A 13 -1.23 -14.65 7.54
C GLN A 13 -1.55 -13.38 8.31
N ASN A 14 -1.07 -13.26 9.54
CA ASN A 14 -1.28 -12.09 10.39
C ASN A 14 -0.60 -10.84 9.80
N GLU A 15 0.63 -10.95 9.29
CA GLU A 15 1.32 -9.84 8.60
C GLU A 15 0.58 -9.38 7.34
N ARG A 16 0.06 -10.33 6.54
CA ARG A 16 -0.78 -10.01 5.38
C ARG A 16 -2.07 -9.30 5.77
N GLY A 17 -2.75 -9.80 6.79
CA GLY A 17 -3.97 -9.21 7.33
C GLY A 17 -3.73 -7.80 7.85
N ASN A 18 -2.66 -7.61 8.61
CA ASN A 18 -2.29 -6.30 9.16
C ASN A 18 -1.95 -5.29 8.06
N TYR A 19 -1.20 -5.70 7.02
CA TYR A 19 -0.95 -4.87 5.84
C TYR A 19 -2.25 -4.48 5.13
N MET A 20 -3.16 -5.45 4.90
CA MET A 20 -4.44 -5.21 4.25
C MET A 20 -5.31 -4.22 5.03
N VAL A 21 -5.45 -4.41 6.34
CA VAL A 21 -6.23 -3.51 7.20
C VAL A 21 -5.61 -2.12 7.22
N HIS A 22 -4.29 -2.02 7.36
CA HIS A 22 -3.58 -0.74 7.38
C HIS A 22 -3.75 0.03 6.06
N ILE A 23 -3.51 -0.62 4.92
CA ILE A 23 -3.61 0.06 3.63
C ILE A 23 -5.04 0.49 3.33
N LEU A 24 -6.03 -0.32 3.69
CA LEU A 24 -7.45 -0.02 3.49
C LEU A 24 -7.90 1.14 4.39
N PHE A 25 -7.45 1.16 5.66
CA PHE A 25 -7.68 2.29 6.57
C PHE A 25 -7.08 3.60 6.03
N VAL A 26 -5.83 3.58 5.59
CA VAL A 26 -5.16 4.76 5.02
C VAL A 26 -5.87 5.23 3.74
N LEU A 27 -6.35 4.31 2.91
CA LEU A 27 -7.12 4.62 1.70
C LEU A 27 -8.45 5.31 2.02
N VAL A 28 -9.21 4.76 2.97
CA VAL A 28 -10.48 5.35 3.40
C VAL A 28 -10.25 6.72 4.03
N ALA A 29 -9.22 6.87 4.87
CA ALA A 29 -8.85 8.15 5.47
C ALA A 29 -8.47 9.18 4.38
N TYR A 30 -7.68 8.77 3.37
CA TYR A 30 -7.29 9.63 2.26
C TYR A 30 -8.49 10.09 1.45
N VAL A 31 -9.39 9.18 1.08
CA VAL A 31 -10.63 9.52 0.33
C VAL A 31 -11.53 10.44 1.16
N GLY A 32 -11.68 10.16 2.46
CA GLY A 32 -12.47 10.98 3.37
C GLY A 32 -11.92 12.41 3.50
N VAL A 33 -10.60 12.55 3.70
CA VAL A 33 -9.93 13.85 3.77
C VAL A 33 -10.04 14.59 2.43
N THR A 34 -9.86 13.89 1.31
CA THR A 34 -9.98 14.48 -0.04
C THR A 34 -11.39 15.01 -0.30
N TYR A 35 -12.42 14.22 0.01
CA TYR A 35 -13.81 14.62 -0.10
C TYR A 35 -14.13 15.81 0.80
N TRP A 36 -13.68 15.76 2.06
CA TRP A 36 -13.92 16.82 3.03
C TRP A 36 -13.26 18.12 2.60
N LEU A 37 -11.99 18.07 2.17
CA LEU A 37 -11.24 19.21 1.65
C LEU A 37 -11.96 19.84 0.47
N ASN A 38 -12.43 19.05 -0.49
CA ASN A 38 -13.13 19.56 -1.66
C ASN A 38 -14.48 20.22 -1.30
N THR A 39 -15.17 19.69 -0.29
CA THR A 39 -16.47 20.23 0.18
C THR A 39 -16.32 21.57 0.89
N ILE A 40 -15.28 21.76 1.70
CA ILE A 40 -15.10 22.97 2.50
C ILE A 40 -14.15 23.99 1.89
N ARG A 41 -13.52 23.67 0.75
CA ARG A 41 -12.47 24.48 0.13
C ARG A 41 -12.87 25.94 -0.08
N THR A 42 -14.14 26.17 -0.41
CA THR A 42 -14.68 27.49 -0.75
C THR A 42 -15.14 28.28 0.48
N SER A 43 -15.31 27.63 1.62
CA SER A 43 -15.95 28.19 2.82
C SER A 43 -15.06 28.15 4.08
N ALA A 44 -13.97 27.38 4.09
CA ALA A 44 -13.07 27.25 5.21
C ALA A 44 -11.95 28.30 5.23
N SER A 45 -11.42 28.57 6.43
CA SER A 45 -10.22 29.38 6.61
C SER A 45 -9.03 28.80 5.85
N LEU A 46 -8.23 29.68 5.23
CA LEU A 46 -7.07 29.31 4.42
C LEU A 46 -6.07 28.43 5.21
N TRP A 47 -5.86 28.74 6.50
CA TRP A 47 -5.01 27.94 7.39
C TRP A 47 -5.52 26.51 7.57
N PHE A 48 -6.83 26.32 7.71
CA PHE A 48 -7.43 25.00 7.88
C PHE A 48 -7.31 24.16 6.60
N VAL A 49 -7.48 24.78 5.44
CA VAL A 49 -7.28 24.12 4.14
C VAL A 49 -5.83 23.65 4.00
N TRP A 50 -4.84 24.46 4.38
CA TRP A 50 -3.43 24.05 4.34
C TRP A 50 -3.12 22.85 5.24
N VAL A 51 -3.68 22.81 6.46
CA VAL A 51 -3.55 21.65 7.35
C VAL A 51 -4.12 20.39 6.70
N LEU A 52 -5.29 20.48 6.08
CA LEU A 52 -5.88 19.34 5.37
C LEU A 52 -5.06 18.90 4.16
N ILE A 53 -4.47 19.83 3.41
CA ILE A 53 -3.55 19.49 2.30
C ILE A 53 -2.33 18.72 2.84
N ILE A 54 -1.74 19.16 3.95
CA ILE A 54 -0.60 18.48 4.58
C ILE A 54 -0.99 17.07 5.04
N ILE A 55 -2.17 16.92 5.66
CA ILE A 55 -2.71 15.62 6.06
C ILE A 55 -2.92 14.72 4.84
N GLN A 56 -3.53 15.24 3.78
CA GLN A 56 -3.77 14.51 2.53
C GLN A 56 -2.46 14.03 1.90
N LEU A 57 -1.44 14.90 1.85
CA LEU A 57 -0.10 14.56 1.35
C LEU A 57 0.58 13.50 2.23
N SER A 58 0.43 13.59 3.55
CA SER A 58 1.00 12.61 4.48
C SER A 58 0.37 11.22 4.30
N LEU A 59 -0.95 11.18 4.14
CA LEU A 59 -1.68 9.94 3.85
C LEU A 59 -1.27 9.36 2.48
N TYR A 60 -1.16 10.21 1.45
CA TYR A 60 -0.65 9.81 0.14
C TYR A 60 0.73 9.16 0.26
N CYS A 61 1.69 9.84 0.88
CA CYS A 61 3.03 9.29 1.11
C CYS A 61 3.00 7.97 1.88
N SER A 62 2.12 7.82 2.87
CA SER A 62 1.98 6.58 3.65
C SER A 62 1.55 5.38 2.78
N ILE A 63 0.63 5.57 1.83
CA ILE A 63 0.21 4.53 0.87
C ILE A 63 1.41 4.03 0.06
N PHE A 64 2.22 4.97 -0.44
CA PHE A 64 3.41 4.65 -1.23
C PHE A 64 4.53 4.04 -0.37
N ILE A 65 4.78 4.54 0.83
CA ILE A 65 5.81 3.99 1.72
C ILE A 65 5.47 2.54 2.12
N THR A 66 4.23 2.31 2.57
CA THR A 66 3.78 0.97 3.00
C THR A 66 3.82 -0.01 1.83
N SER A 67 3.37 0.42 0.66
CA SER A 67 3.44 -0.41 -0.56
C SER A 67 4.89 -0.68 -0.98
N TYR A 68 5.80 0.27 -0.78
CA TYR A 68 7.23 0.13 -1.11
C TYR A 68 7.92 -0.90 -0.20
N PHE A 69 7.67 -0.83 1.11
CA PHE A 69 8.19 -1.84 2.04
C PHE A 69 7.71 -3.24 1.67
N ARG A 70 6.43 -3.39 1.35
CA ARG A 70 5.88 -4.66 0.90
C ARG A 70 6.49 -5.12 -0.42
N PHE A 71 6.78 -4.20 -1.32
CA PHE A 71 7.42 -4.49 -2.60
C PHE A 71 8.88 -4.97 -2.44
N LYS A 72 9.60 -4.42 -1.44
CA LYS A 72 10.95 -4.86 -1.07
C LYS A 72 10.95 -6.31 -0.54
N ASP A 73 9.93 -6.69 0.24
CA ASP A 73 9.76 -8.06 0.73
C ASP A 73 9.60 -9.07 -0.41
N PHE A 74 9.01 -8.67 -1.54
CA PHE A 74 8.84 -9.52 -2.71
C PHE A 74 10.11 -9.67 -3.58
N LYS A 75 11.24 -9.05 -3.22
CA LYS A 75 12.52 -9.07 -3.98
C LYS A 75 12.35 -8.75 -5.47
N PHE A 76 11.41 -7.88 -5.82
CA PHE A 76 11.20 -7.48 -7.22
C PHE A 76 12.42 -6.73 -7.77
N LYS A 77 12.67 -6.88 -9.08
CA LYS A 77 13.80 -6.23 -9.77
C LYS A 77 13.75 -4.70 -9.61
N ARG A 78 14.92 -4.07 -9.51
CA ARG A 78 15.11 -2.60 -9.40
C ARG A 78 14.31 -1.78 -10.42
N SER A 79 14.03 -2.32 -11.61
CA SER A 79 13.22 -1.66 -12.64
C SER A 79 11.78 -1.33 -12.21
N TRP A 80 11.18 -2.08 -11.29
CA TRP A 80 9.84 -1.78 -10.79
C TRP A 80 9.80 -0.58 -9.82
N PHE A 81 10.95 -0.19 -9.26
CA PHE A 81 11.07 1.05 -8.49
C PHE A 81 10.81 2.28 -9.37
N LEU A 82 11.22 2.25 -10.64
CA LEU A 82 10.92 3.31 -11.60
C LEU A 82 9.42 3.43 -11.86
N VAL A 83 8.72 2.31 -12.02
CA VAL A 83 7.25 2.30 -12.19
C VAL A 83 6.58 2.92 -10.95
N PHE A 84 7.07 2.59 -9.76
CA PHE A 84 6.57 3.12 -8.49
C PHE A 84 6.73 4.64 -8.38
N TYR A 85 7.91 5.15 -8.74
CA TYR A 85 8.23 6.58 -8.70
C TYR A 85 7.46 7.36 -9.77
N VAL A 86 7.30 6.79 -10.97
CA VAL A 86 6.49 7.38 -12.03
C VAL A 86 5.01 7.45 -11.63
N CYS A 87 4.45 6.39 -11.02
CA CYS A 87 3.08 6.43 -10.47
C CYS A 87 2.94 7.48 -9.36
N PHE A 88 3.94 7.64 -8.50
CA PHE A 88 3.93 8.65 -7.43
C PHE A 88 3.86 10.08 -7.99
N ILE A 89 4.65 10.38 -9.03
CA ILE A 89 4.66 11.69 -9.69
C ILE A 89 3.37 11.89 -10.48
N LEU A 90 2.98 10.92 -11.32
CA LEU A 90 1.78 11.01 -12.15
C LEU A 90 0.52 11.18 -11.30
N GLY A 91 0.43 10.56 -10.11
CA GLY A 91 -0.71 10.71 -9.21
C GLY A 91 -0.93 12.14 -8.73
N ARG A 92 0.09 13.00 -8.77
CA ARG A 92 -0.01 14.42 -8.38
C ARG A 92 -0.25 15.35 -9.56
N ILE A 93 -0.28 14.84 -10.78
CA ILE A 93 -0.55 15.60 -12.00
C ILE A 93 -2.04 15.47 -12.33
N GLU A 94 -2.73 16.60 -12.53
CA GLU A 94 -4.09 16.69 -13.09
C GLU A 94 -5.14 15.72 -12.50
N ASN A 95 -5.22 15.57 -11.17
CA ASN A 95 -6.20 14.71 -10.49
C ASN A 95 -6.14 13.22 -10.89
N TRP A 96 -5.03 12.76 -11.51
CA TRP A 96 -4.85 11.34 -11.84
C TRP A 96 -4.78 10.44 -10.59
N GLU A 97 -4.66 11.01 -9.39
CA GLU A 97 -4.77 10.32 -8.09
C GLU A 97 -6.01 9.40 -8.01
N LEU A 98 -7.14 9.81 -8.59
CA LEU A 98 -8.38 9.02 -8.60
C LEU A 98 -8.26 7.71 -9.40
N PHE A 99 -7.38 7.64 -10.40
CA PHE A 99 -7.16 6.43 -11.20
C PHE A 99 -5.94 5.66 -10.72
N ILE A 100 -4.85 6.36 -10.39
CA ILE A 100 -3.57 5.74 -10.06
C ILE A 100 -3.64 5.01 -8.74
N ILE A 101 -4.24 5.59 -7.69
CA ILE A 101 -4.33 4.95 -6.37
C ILE A 101 -5.09 3.61 -6.41
N PRO A 102 -6.32 3.52 -6.98
CA PRO A 102 -7.03 2.25 -7.05
C PRO A 102 -6.36 1.20 -7.96
N ILE A 103 -5.79 1.60 -9.10
CA ILE A 103 -5.04 0.68 -9.96
C ILE A 103 -3.83 0.12 -9.22
N PHE A 104 -3.09 1.01 -8.55
CA PHE A 104 -1.88 0.66 -7.85
C PHE A 104 -2.13 -0.25 -6.65
N VAL A 105 -3.14 0.08 -5.84
CA VAL A 105 -3.56 -0.76 -4.71
C VAL A 105 -4.08 -2.10 -5.20
N SER A 106 -4.87 -2.14 -6.27
CA SER A 106 -5.34 -3.38 -6.88
C SER A 106 -4.18 -4.27 -7.36
N CYS A 107 -3.18 -3.68 -8.04
CA CYS A 107 -1.95 -4.38 -8.42
C CYS A 107 -1.21 -4.94 -7.20
N MET A 108 -1.06 -4.16 -6.13
CA MET A 108 -0.42 -4.60 -4.89
C MET A 108 -1.20 -5.71 -4.19
N LEU A 109 -2.53 -5.65 -4.20
CA LEU A 109 -3.39 -6.68 -3.65
C LEU A 109 -3.30 -7.98 -4.46
N LEU A 110 -3.28 -7.90 -5.80
CA LEU A 110 -3.10 -9.07 -6.68
C LEU A 110 -1.72 -9.70 -6.52
N LEU A 111 -0.66 -8.90 -6.41
CA LEU A 111 0.69 -9.39 -6.12
C LEU A 111 0.77 -10.02 -4.74
N SER A 112 0.16 -9.38 -3.73
CA SER A 112 0.04 -9.92 -2.39
C SER A 112 -0.75 -11.21 -2.36
N ALA A 113 -1.80 -11.39 -3.18
CA ALA A 113 -2.58 -12.62 -3.29
C ALA A 113 -1.81 -13.74 -4.00
N LYS A 114 -1.13 -13.44 -5.12
CA LYS A 114 -0.29 -14.40 -5.87
C LYS A 114 0.88 -14.96 -5.04
N ASN A 115 1.31 -14.25 -4.00
CA ASN A 115 2.44 -14.67 -3.18
C ASN A 115 2.19 -15.88 -2.24
N LYS A 116 1.08 -16.63 -2.37
CA LYS A 116 0.99 -17.96 -1.74
C LYS A 116 2.11 -18.89 -2.25
N ASN A 117 2.57 -18.70 -3.49
CA ASN A 117 3.55 -19.57 -4.15
C ASN A 117 5.02 -19.40 -3.71
N ILE A 118 5.41 -18.32 -3.04
CA ILE A 118 6.79 -18.18 -2.49
C ILE A 118 6.92 -18.97 -1.18
N SER A 119 5.83 -19.09 -0.41
CA SER A 119 5.77 -19.96 0.76
C SER A 119 6.00 -21.42 0.38
N ASP A 120 5.33 -21.90 -0.68
CA ASP A 120 5.48 -23.27 -1.18
C ASP A 120 6.88 -23.57 -1.72
N ARG A 121 7.57 -22.56 -2.26
CA ARG A 121 8.91 -22.73 -2.83
C ARG A 121 10.01 -22.78 -1.75
N MET A 122 9.87 -22.03 -0.66
CA MET A 122 10.78 -22.16 0.50
C MET A 122 10.54 -23.44 1.29
N GLN A 123 9.30 -23.96 1.29
CA GLN A 123 8.97 -25.25 1.89
C GLN A 123 9.71 -26.40 1.19
N LYS A 124 9.78 -26.39 -0.15
CA LYS A 124 10.59 -27.37 -0.91
C LYS A 124 12.09 -27.32 -0.62
N VAL A 125 12.64 -26.15 -0.27
CA VAL A 125 14.07 -26.00 0.05
C VAL A 125 14.37 -26.49 1.47
N TYR A 126 13.44 -26.30 2.40
CA TYR A 126 13.58 -26.75 3.80
C TYR A 126 13.28 -28.24 3.98
N ASP A 127 12.41 -28.81 3.14
CA ASP A 127 12.15 -30.26 3.11
C ASP A 127 13.28 -31.06 2.44
N GLN A 128 14.23 -30.39 1.78
CA GLN A 128 15.42 -30.98 1.13
C GLN A 128 16.72 -30.84 1.94
N SER A 129 16.67 -30.16 3.08
CA SER A 129 17.81 -29.94 4.00
C SER A 129 17.58 -30.65 5.33
#